data_AF-A0A5C8LUH3-F1
#
_entry.id   AF-A0A5C8LUH3-F1
#
_cell.length_a   1.000
_cell.length_b   1.000
_cell.length_c   1.000
_cell.angle_alpha   90.00
_cell.angle_beta   90.00
_cell.angle_gamma   90.00
#
_symmetry.space_group_name_H-M   'P 1'
#
loop_
_entity.id
_entity.type
_entity.pdbx_description
1 polymer ?
#
loop_
_entity_poly.entity_id
_entity_poly.type
_entity_poly.pdbx_seq_one_letter_code
_entity_poly.pdbx_strand_id
1 'polypeptide(L)'
;MKKFYLLLTLLFSLSCFAESCSISDKEVKRLSEKNRDYFTFVFTNVSNKIAIEIKAPRTLEDKDLDNIFLIGRNNLSEEIDWAIPIAMYPISTDESHVTTEMLLPNEVTKHAFFSISYGKGECLPYMQYKLSQLKK
;
A
#
# COMPACT_ATOMS: atom_id res chain seq x y z
N MET A 1 18.25 39.84 36.11
CA MET A 1 17.23 39.63 35.05
C MET A 1 17.79 39.05 33.74
N LYS A 2 18.89 38.27 33.75
CA LYS A 2 19.45 37.64 32.51
C LYS A 2 19.23 36.12 32.40
N LYS A 3 18.82 35.45 33.49
CA LYS A 3 18.66 33.99 33.54
C LYS A 3 17.27 33.49 33.06
N PHE A 4 16.29 34.38 32.92
CA PHE A 4 14.92 34.01 32.51
C PHE A 4 14.79 33.88 30.97
N TYR A 5 15.56 34.65 30.21
CA TYR A 5 15.53 34.63 28.74
C TYR A 5 16.12 33.35 28.13
N LEU A 6 17.03 32.67 28.86
CA LEU A 6 17.69 31.46 28.38
C LEU A 6 16.79 30.21 28.44
N LEU A 7 15.76 30.24 29.30
CA LEU A 7 14.83 29.11 29.45
C LEU A 7 13.75 29.10 28.36
N LEU A 8 13.34 30.29 27.89
CA LEU A 8 12.30 30.42 26.87
C LEU A 8 12.78 29.95 25.49
N THR A 9 14.06 30.13 25.16
CA THR A 9 14.64 29.71 23.87
C THR A 9 14.85 28.21 23.76
N LEU A 10 15.00 27.49 24.88
CA LEU A 10 15.22 26.04 24.90
C LEU A 10 13.94 25.22 24.61
N LEU A 11 12.76 25.80 24.82
CA LEU A 11 11.47 25.14 24.55
C LEU A 11 11.10 25.17 23.05
N PHE A 12 11.56 26.19 22.31
CA PHE A 12 11.30 26.28 20.86
C PHE A 12 12.16 25.35 20.00
N SER A 13 13.29 24.84 20.52
CA SER A 13 14.18 23.94 19.77
C SER A 13 13.79 22.46 19.84
N LEU A 14 12.72 22.09 20.56
CA LEU A 14 12.29 20.70 20.75
C LEU A 14 10.91 20.40 20.16
N SER A 15 10.29 21.33 19.45
CA SER A 15 9.10 21.06 18.64
C SER A 15 9.49 20.30 17.37
N CYS A 16 9.91 19.04 17.53
CA CYS A 16 9.85 18.05 16.49
C CYS A 16 8.36 17.78 16.28
N PHE A 17 7.74 18.53 15.37
CA PHE A 17 6.40 18.18 14.89
C PHE A 17 6.56 16.87 14.12
N ALA A 18 6.43 15.74 14.81
CA ALA A 18 6.07 14.51 14.14
C ALA A 18 4.68 14.78 13.57
N GLU A 19 4.61 15.19 12.30
CA GLU A 19 3.35 15.18 11.57
C GLU A 19 2.88 13.73 11.56
N SER A 20 1.95 13.40 12.45
CA SER A 20 1.27 12.12 12.48
C SER A 20 0.40 12.08 11.23
N CYS A 21 1.01 11.69 10.13
CA CYS A 21 0.32 11.74 8.88
C CYS A 21 -0.51 10.45 8.73
N SER A 22 -1.82 10.62 8.55
CA SER A 22 -2.78 9.56 8.37
C SER A 22 -3.63 9.85 7.13
N ILE A 23 -3.81 8.83 6.30
CA ILE A 23 -4.68 8.92 5.12
C ILE A 23 -6.04 8.38 5.51
N SER A 24 -7.08 9.20 5.36
CA SER A 24 -8.44 8.80 5.70
C SER A 24 -8.93 7.64 4.82
N ASP A 25 -9.72 6.73 5.39
CA ASP A 25 -10.30 5.60 4.66
C ASP A 25 -11.16 6.03 3.47
N LYS A 26 -11.82 7.20 3.59
CA LYS A 26 -12.59 7.80 2.49
C LYS A 26 -11.70 8.06 1.28
N GLU A 27 -10.50 8.56 1.51
CA GLU A 27 -9.53 8.86 0.45
C GLU A 27 -8.97 7.57 -0.15
N VAL A 28 -8.62 6.59 0.68
CA VAL A 28 -8.18 5.25 0.22
C VAL A 28 -9.24 4.62 -0.68
N LYS A 29 -10.51 4.65 -0.26
CA LYS A 29 -11.62 4.12 -1.05
C LYS A 29 -11.78 4.86 -2.39
N ARG A 30 -11.76 6.19 -2.35
CA ARG A 30 -11.86 7.04 -3.55
C ARG A 30 -10.76 6.73 -4.56
N LEU A 31 -9.51 6.62 -4.09
CA LEU A 31 -8.35 6.28 -4.93
C LEU A 31 -8.45 4.86 -5.48
N SER A 32 -8.90 3.91 -4.66
CA SER A 32 -9.05 2.50 -5.05
C SER A 32 -10.07 2.35 -6.17
N GLU A 33 -11.21 3.05 -6.07
CA GLU A 33 -12.25 3.06 -7.11
C GLU A 33 -11.78 3.79 -8.36
N LYS A 34 -11.17 4.99 -8.23
CA LYS A 34 -10.68 5.80 -9.35
C LYS A 34 -9.68 5.04 -10.23
N ASN A 35 -8.76 4.30 -9.62
CA ASN A 35 -7.63 3.71 -10.32
C ASN A 35 -7.79 2.21 -10.59
N ARG A 36 -8.94 1.60 -10.25
CA ARG A 36 -9.15 0.15 -10.32
C ARG A 36 -8.82 -0.44 -11.69
N ASP A 37 -9.23 0.23 -12.77
CA ASP A 37 -9.12 -0.31 -14.13
C ASP A 37 -7.68 -0.30 -14.68
N TYR A 38 -6.74 0.36 -13.99
CA TYR A 38 -5.32 0.30 -14.34
C TYR A 38 -4.63 -0.97 -13.82
N PHE A 39 -5.28 -1.73 -12.93
CA PHE A 39 -4.72 -2.93 -12.35
C PHE A 39 -5.40 -4.17 -12.91
N THR A 40 -4.59 -5.13 -13.37
CA THR A 40 -5.07 -6.46 -13.75
C THR A 40 -4.62 -7.46 -12.70
N PHE A 41 -5.57 -8.22 -12.16
CA PHE A 41 -5.31 -9.30 -11.20
C PHE A 41 -5.71 -10.63 -11.83
N VAL A 42 -4.74 -11.53 -12.02
CA VAL A 42 -4.96 -12.87 -12.56
C VAL A 42 -4.81 -13.88 -11.43
N PHE A 43 -5.79 -14.76 -11.28
CA PHE A 43 -5.83 -15.78 -10.23
C PHE A 43 -5.82 -17.17 -10.85
N THR A 44 -4.78 -17.94 -10.55
CA THR A 44 -4.62 -19.32 -11.03
C THR A 44 -4.60 -20.26 -9.83
N ASN A 45 -5.57 -21.17 -9.74
CA ASN A 45 -5.58 -22.16 -8.64
C ASN A 45 -4.50 -23.22 -8.91
N VAL A 46 -3.66 -23.49 -7.92
CA VAL A 46 -2.58 -24.49 -7.95
C VAL A 46 -2.71 -25.38 -6.71
N SER A 47 -3.51 -26.43 -6.80
CA SER A 47 -3.82 -27.33 -5.67
C SER A 47 -4.42 -26.57 -4.47
N ASN A 48 -3.81 -26.64 -3.28
CA ASN A 48 -4.20 -25.91 -2.07
C ASN A 48 -3.68 -24.45 -2.01
N LYS A 49 -3.10 -23.97 -3.11
CA LYS A 49 -2.54 -22.63 -3.25
C LYS A 49 -3.21 -21.89 -4.39
N ILE A 50 -3.03 -20.58 -4.41
CA ILE A 50 -3.43 -19.67 -5.47
C ILE A 50 -2.20 -18.89 -5.92
N ALA A 51 -1.88 -18.97 -7.21
CA ALA A 51 -0.94 -18.07 -7.84
C ALA A 51 -1.70 -16.80 -8.21
N ILE A 52 -1.15 -15.65 -7.84
CA ILE A 52 -1.71 -14.34 -8.12
C ILE A 52 -0.67 -13.56 -8.90
N GLU A 53 -1.04 -13.12 -10.10
CA GLU A 53 -0.26 -12.20 -10.91
C GLU A 53 -0.96 -10.85 -10.91
N ILE A 54 -0.22 -9.79 -10.62
CA ILE A 54 -0.71 -8.41 -10.61
C ILE A 54 0.05 -7.64 -11.67
N LYS A 55 -0.63 -7.17 -12.72
CA LYS A 55 -0.07 -6.21 -13.68
C LYS A 55 -0.55 -4.82 -13.33
N ALA A 56 0.38 -3.88 -13.26
CA ALA A 56 0.10 -2.49 -12.94
C ALA A 56 0.94 -1.57 -13.83
N PRO A 57 0.49 -0.33 -14.12
CA PRO A 57 1.31 0.65 -14.81
C PRO A 57 2.50 1.02 -13.91
N ARG A 58 3.65 1.37 -14.50
CA ARG A 58 4.80 1.86 -13.73
C ARG A 58 4.49 3.18 -13.03
N THR A 59 3.65 4.01 -13.63
CA THR A 59 3.27 5.32 -13.11
C THR A 59 1.75 5.47 -12.99
N LEU A 60 1.29 6.13 -11.93
CA LEU A 60 -0.07 6.61 -11.75
C LEU A 60 -0.02 8.10 -11.44
N GLU A 61 -0.84 8.90 -12.13
CA GLU A 61 -0.88 10.36 -11.95
C GLU A 61 0.53 10.99 -12.03
N ASP A 62 1.31 10.58 -13.05
CA ASP A 62 2.69 11.02 -13.29
C ASP A 62 3.69 10.71 -12.16
N LYS A 63 3.34 9.79 -11.26
CA LYS A 63 4.20 9.34 -10.15
C LYS A 63 4.44 7.84 -10.24
N ASP A 64 5.67 7.42 -9.96
CA ASP A 64 6.02 5.99 -9.92
C ASP A 64 5.20 5.25 -8.87
N LEU A 65 4.79 4.02 -9.20
CA LEU A 65 4.39 3.04 -8.19
C LEU A 65 5.57 2.81 -7.26
N ASP A 66 5.29 2.87 -5.96
CA ASP A 66 6.31 2.82 -4.93
C ASP A 66 6.39 1.42 -4.33
N ASN A 67 5.27 0.92 -3.78
CA ASN A 67 5.24 -0.39 -3.15
C ASN A 67 3.91 -1.12 -3.36
N ILE A 68 3.98 -2.45 -3.38
CA ILE A 68 2.83 -3.35 -3.26
C ILE A 68 3.04 -4.19 -2.00
N PHE A 69 2.05 -4.21 -1.12
CA PHE A 69 2.01 -5.06 0.05
C PHE A 69 0.79 -5.99 0.00
N LEU A 70 0.97 -7.22 0.46
CA LEU A 70 -0.13 -8.07 0.88
C LEU A 70 -0.32 -7.85 2.37
N ILE A 71 -1.49 -7.33 2.76
CA ILE A 71 -1.83 -7.11 4.16
C ILE A 71 -2.94 -8.04 4.57
N GLY A 72 -2.88 -8.57 5.79
CA GLY A 72 -3.96 -9.30 6.43
C GLY A 72 -4.55 -8.50 7.59
N ARG A 73 -5.86 -8.58 7.73
CA ARG A 73 -6.58 -8.01 8.88
C ARG A 73 -7.22 -9.11 9.69
N ASN A 74 -7.27 -8.91 11.01
CA ASN A 74 -8.04 -9.77 11.89
C ASN A 74 -9.55 -9.55 11.62
N ASN A 75 -10.38 -10.55 11.89
CA ASN A 75 -11.84 -10.42 11.76
C ASN A 75 -12.48 -9.61 12.88
N LEU A 76 -11.76 -9.43 14.00
CA LEU A 76 -12.26 -8.75 15.19
C LEU A 76 -11.85 -7.27 15.25
N SER A 77 -10.92 -6.82 14.42
CA SER A 77 -10.47 -5.42 14.35
C SER A 77 -10.19 -5.03 12.90
N GLU A 78 -10.31 -3.73 12.58
CA GLU A 78 -9.88 -3.22 11.26
C GLU A 78 -8.36 -3.03 11.16
N GLU A 79 -7.62 -3.39 12.21
CA GLU A 79 -6.18 -3.24 12.28
C GLU A 79 -5.47 -4.25 11.37
N ILE A 80 -4.34 -3.81 10.82
CA ILE A 80 -3.43 -4.64 10.04
C ILE A 80 -2.70 -5.56 11.02
N ASP A 81 -2.89 -6.87 10.86
CA ASP A 81 -2.28 -7.91 11.69
C ASP A 81 -0.88 -8.30 11.14
N TRP A 82 -0.76 -8.38 9.81
CA TRP A 82 0.50 -8.67 9.13
C TRP A 82 0.57 -7.99 7.77
N ALA A 83 1.79 -7.72 7.30
CA ALA A 83 2.08 -7.14 5.99
C ALA A 83 3.31 -7.80 5.37
N ILE A 84 3.21 -8.21 4.11
CA ILE A 84 4.30 -8.82 3.34
C ILE A 84 4.61 -7.90 2.16
N PRO A 85 5.83 -7.33 2.06
CA PRO A 85 6.23 -6.56 0.89
C PRO A 85 6.35 -7.49 -0.32
N ILE A 86 5.95 -6.99 -1.47
CA ILE A 86 5.94 -7.75 -2.71
C ILE A 86 6.89 -7.07 -3.70
N ALA A 87 7.83 -7.85 -4.22
CA ALA A 87 8.77 -7.36 -5.22
C ALA A 87 8.06 -7.07 -6.55
N MET A 88 8.31 -5.89 -7.12
CA MET A 88 7.82 -5.50 -8.43
C MET A 88 8.93 -5.69 -9.46
N TYR A 89 8.64 -6.41 -10.53
CA TYR A 89 9.56 -6.63 -11.64
C TYR A 89 8.99 -6.05 -12.93
N PRO A 90 9.78 -5.37 -13.77
CA PRO A 90 9.34 -4.99 -15.10
C PRO A 90 9.20 -6.26 -15.96
N ILE A 91 8.06 -6.41 -16.68
CA ILE A 91 7.78 -7.62 -17.48
C ILE A 91 7.96 -7.43 -18.99
N SER A 92 8.07 -6.20 -19.49
CA SER A 92 8.17 -5.96 -20.93
C SER A 92 9.35 -5.08 -21.28
N THR A 93 9.85 -5.24 -22.52
CA THR A 93 10.86 -4.35 -23.12
C THR A 93 10.39 -2.90 -23.23
N ASP A 94 9.09 -2.67 -23.12
CA ASP A 94 8.51 -1.36 -22.84
C ASP A 94 8.35 -1.24 -21.31
N GLU A 95 9.15 -0.36 -20.72
CA GLU A 95 9.28 -0.11 -19.28
C GLU A 95 8.00 0.46 -18.62
N SER A 96 6.87 0.46 -19.32
CA SER A 96 5.60 1.08 -18.93
C SER A 96 4.80 0.30 -17.87
N HIS A 97 5.11 -0.98 -17.64
CA HIS A 97 4.37 -1.84 -16.71
C HIS A 97 5.28 -2.61 -15.76
N VAL A 98 4.79 -2.79 -14.53
CA VAL A 98 5.36 -3.69 -13.53
C VAL A 98 4.44 -4.88 -13.33
N THR A 99 5.02 -6.00 -12.94
CA THR A 99 4.27 -7.16 -12.52
C THR A 99 4.87 -7.79 -11.29
N THR A 100 4.00 -8.38 -10.50
CA THR A 100 4.39 -9.27 -9.44
C THR A 100 3.62 -10.58 -9.55
N GLU A 101 4.28 -11.66 -9.18
CA GLU A 101 3.69 -12.98 -9.04
C GLU A 101 3.92 -13.49 -7.61
N MET A 102 2.91 -14.11 -7.01
CA MET A 102 3.04 -14.75 -5.70
C MET A 102 2.18 -16.00 -5.61
N LEU A 103 2.61 -16.95 -4.78
CA LEU A 103 1.89 -18.18 -4.50
C LEU A 103 1.46 -18.19 -3.02
N LEU A 104 0.15 -18.13 -2.77
CA LEU A 104 -0.42 -18.05 -1.42
C LEU A 104 -1.23 -19.30 -1.08
N PRO A 105 -1.26 -19.75 0.19
CA PRO A 105 -2.26 -20.72 0.63
C PRO A 105 -3.68 -20.17 0.44
N ASN A 106 -4.63 -21.01 0.03
CA ASN A 106 -6.02 -20.59 -0.21
C ASN A 106 -6.71 -19.97 1.02
N GLU A 107 -6.25 -20.30 2.23
CA GLU A 107 -6.81 -19.78 3.48
C GLU A 107 -6.53 -18.29 3.69
N VAL A 108 -5.41 -17.78 3.16
CA VAL A 108 -4.97 -16.38 3.33
C VAL A 108 -5.91 -15.41 2.60
N THR A 109 -6.59 -15.84 1.55
CA THR A 109 -7.35 -14.93 0.67
C THR A 109 -8.63 -14.36 1.27
N LYS A 110 -9.14 -14.93 2.37
CA LYS A 110 -10.43 -14.52 2.94
C LYS A 110 -10.39 -13.10 3.53
N HIS A 111 -9.26 -12.73 4.12
CA HIS A 111 -9.09 -11.48 4.89
C HIS A 111 -7.87 -10.66 4.45
N ALA A 112 -7.29 -11.02 3.31
CA ALA A 112 -6.16 -10.31 2.75
C ALA A 112 -6.59 -9.23 1.74
N PHE A 113 -5.79 -8.17 1.69
CA PHE A 113 -5.91 -7.05 0.77
C PHE A 113 -4.55 -6.80 0.11
N PHE A 114 -4.56 -6.37 -1.14
CA PHE A 114 -3.40 -5.67 -1.69
C PHE A 114 -3.46 -4.21 -1.27
N SER A 115 -2.35 -3.69 -0.75
CA SER A 115 -2.13 -2.28 -0.47
C SER A 115 -1.08 -1.75 -1.44
N ILE A 116 -1.44 -0.80 -2.29
CA ILE A 116 -0.59 -0.31 -3.38
C ILE A 116 -0.38 1.19 -3.22
N SER A 117 0.86 1.64 -3.04
CA SER A 117 1.25 3.05 -2.90
C SER A 117 1.96 3.59 -4.15
N TYR A 118 1.89 4.91 -4.35
CA TYR A 118 2.58 5.60 -5.43
C TYR A 118 3.05 7.00 -5.00
N GLY A 119 4.12 7.49 -5.63
CA GLY A 119 4.77 8.76 -5.27
C GLY A 119 6.02 8.61 -4.40
N LYS A 120 6.51 9.73 -3.85
CA LYS A 120 7.71 9.79 -2.99
C LYS A 120 7.41 10.60 -1.74
N GLY A 121 7.92 10.15 -0.59
CA GLY A 121 7.80 10.82 0.71
C GLY A 121 7.14 9.96 1.79
N GLU A 122 7.00 10.55 2.97
CA GLU A 122 6.21 9.98 4.06
C GLU A 122 4.72 10.17 3.73
N CYS A 123 3.86 9.20 4.08
CA CYS A 123 2.42 9.18 3.75
C CYS A 123 2.05 9.21 2.27
N LEU A 124 2.45 8.17 1.58
CA LEU A 124 2.05 8.03 0.20
C LEU A 124 0.57 7.69 0.07
N PRO A 125 -0.15 8.32 -0.88
CA PRO A 125 -1.48 7.87 -1.26
C PRO A 125 -1.41 6.39 -1.61
N TYR A 126 -2.39 5.64 -1.13
CA TYR A 126 -2.45 4.21 -1.38
C TYR A 126 -3.88 3.76 -1.69
N MET A 127 -3.96 2.63 -2.37
CA MET A 127 -5.17 1.94 -2.77
C MET A 127 -5.23 0.60 -2.06
N GLN A 128 -6.43 0.11 -1.77
CA GLN A 128 -6.64 -1.19 -1.17
C GLN A 128 -7.64 -2.03 -1.96
N TYR A 129 -7.26 -3.26 -2.28
CA TYR A 129 -8.08 -4.20 -3.04
C TYR A 129 -8.23 -5.52 -2.29
N LYS A 130 -9.46 -5.85 -1.88
CA LYS A 130 -9.75 -7.09 -1.15
C LYS A 130 -9.64 -8.29 -2.09
N LEU A 131 -8.78 -9.26 -1.76
CA LEU A 131 -8.52 -10.43 -2.63
C LEU A 131 -9.80 -11.19 -2.97
N SER A 132 -10.70 -11.38 -2.00
CA SER A 132 -11.97 -12.08 -2.20
C SER A 132 -12.93 -11.39 -3.19
N GLN A 133 -12.74 -10.08 -3.45
CA GLN A 133 -13.57 -9.32 -4.41
C GLN A 133 -12.96 -9.24 -5.81
N LEU A 134 -11.67 -9.57 -5.92
CA LEU A 134 -10.92 -9.59 -7.17
C LEU A 134 -11.03 -10.94 -7.90
N LYS A 135 -11.17 -12.03 -7.13
CA LYS A 135 -11.45 -13.38 -7.62
C LYS A 135 -12.91 -13.48 -8.09
N LYS A 136 -13.25 -12.86 -9.24
CA LYS A 136 -14.51 -13.08 -9.95
C LYS A 136 -14.46 -14.35 -10.79
#